data_AF-A0AAN8IJQ0-F1
#
_entry.id   AF-A0AAN8IJQ0-F1
#
_cell.length_a   1.000
_cell.length_b   1.000
_cell.length_c   1.000
_cell.angle_alpha   90.00
_cell.angle_beta   90.00
_cell.angle_gamma   90.00
#
_symmetry.space_group_name_H-M   'P 1'
#
loop_
_entity.id
_entity.type
_entity.pdbx_description
1 polymer ?
#
loop_
_entity_poly.entity_id
_entity_poly.type
_entity_poly.pdbx_seq_one_letter_code
_entity_poly.pdbx_strand_id
1 'polypeptide(L)'
;MTDDHVHQGFDCELAVALAYLDISDEIDLIGKKLEEMVSPPVATTAAMDYNDHESNGQLLYESLNAKRKSATNEIIDALGTWRSRCIFIDGPGGSGMIY
;
A
#
# COMPACT_ATOMS: atom_id res chain seq x y z
N MET A 1 -5.66 0.14 -22.17
CA MET A 1 -6.63 0.22 -21.07
C MET A 1 -6.38 -1.00 -20.22
N THR A 2 -6.05 -0.85 -18.95
CA THR A 2 -5.88 -1.98 -18.04
C THR A 2 -7.25 -2.54 -17.67
N ASP A 3 -7.48 -3.81 -18.03
CA ASP A 3 -8.74 -4.48 -17.75
C ASP A 3 -8.81 -4.95 -16.28
N ASP A 4 -10.02 -4.95 -15.73
CA ASP A 4 -10.24 -5.44 -14.38
C ASP A 4 -10.49 -6.95 -14.40
N HIS A 5 -9.40 -7.72 -14.47
CA HIS A 5 -9.45 -9.17 -14.58
C HIS A 5 -10.06 -9.86 -13.34
N VAL A 6 -9.99 -9.23 -12.17
CA VAL A 6 -10.63 -9.76 -10.95
C VAL A 6 -12.15 -9.78 -11.11
N HIS A 7 -12.73 -8.71 -11.66
CA HIS A 7 -14.17 -8.64 -11.92
C HIS A 7 -14.63 -9.46 -13.13
N GLN A 8 -13.69 -9.92 -13.96
CA GLN A 8 -13.93 -10.89 -15.03
C GLN A 8 -13.96 -12.35 -14.52
N GLY A 9 -13.71 -12.58 -13.23
CA GLY A 9 -13.78 -13.89 -12.59
C GLY A 9 -12.49 -14.71 -12.67
N PHE A 10 -11.37 -14.08 -13.06
CA PHE A 10 -10.06 -14.71 -12.96
C PHE A 10 -9.61 -14.81 -11.50
N ASP A 11 -8.86 -15.88 -11.19
CA ASP A 11 -8.19 -16.01 -9.91
C ASP A 11 -7.21 -14.85 -9.69
N CYS A 12 -6.99 -14.45 -8.44
CA CYS A 12 -6.16 -13.29 -8.10
C CYS A 12 -4.74 -13.39 -8.68
N GLU A 13 -4.09 -14.56 -8.62
CA GLU A 13 -2.73 -14.71 -9.13
C GLU A 13 -2.70 -14.55 -10.66
N LEU A 14 -3.70 -15.12 -11.33
CA LEU A 14 -3.85 -15.02 -12.77
C LEU A 14 -4.22 -13.59 -13.21
N ALA A 15 -5.10 -12.92 -12.48
CA ALA A 15 -5.50 -11.54 -12.73
C ALA A 15 -4.30 -10.58 -12.60
N VAL A 16 -3.42 -10.80 -11.62
CA VAL A 16 -2.18 -10.04 -11.46
C VAL A 16 -1.23 -10.29 -12.63
N ALA A 17 -1.09 -11.54 -13.07
CA ALA A 17 -0.23 -11.87 -14.22
C ALA A 17 -0.73 -11.23 -15.53
N LEU A 18 -2.04 -11.23 -15.76
CA LEU A 18 -2.65 -10.59 -16.92
C LEU A 18 -2.47 -9.07 -16.88
N ALA A 19 -2.72 -8.44 -15.72
CA ALA A 19 -2.51 -7.01 -15.56
C ALA A 19 -1.05 -6.59 -15.79
N TYR A 20 -0.09 -7.44 -15.38
CA TYR A 20 1.33 -7.21 -15.65
C TYR A 20 1.62 -7.21 -17.16
N LEU A 21 1.05 -8.16 -17.91
CA LEU A 21 1.23 -8.24 -19.36
C LEU A 21 0.61 -7.03 -20.07
N ASP A 22 -0.61 -6.64 -19.70
CA ASP A 22 -1.27 -5.44 -20.25
C ASP A 22 -0.41 -4.18 -20.08
N ILE A 23 0.18 -4.00 -18.89
CA ILE A 23 1.06 -2.87 -18.59
C ILE A 23 2.37 -2.98 -19.39
N SER A 24 2.94 -4.17 -19.52
CA SER A 24 4.15 -4.39 -20.31
C SER A 24 3.95 -4.02 -21.77
N ASP A 25 2.84 -4.47 -22.38
CA ASP A 25 2.50 -4.21 -23.78
C ASP A 25 2.29 -2.71 -24.04
N GLU A 26 1.65 -1.98 -23.10
CA GLU A 26 1.50 -0.52 -23.20
C GLU A 26 2.85 0.22 -23.13
N ILE A 27 3.76 -0.26 -22.28
CA ILE A 27 5.08 0.35 -22.11
C ILE A 27 5.98 0.08 -23.32
N ASP A 28 5.89 -1.11 -23.91
CA ASP A 28 6.60 -1.44 -25.14
C ASP A 28 6.11 -0.57 -26.31
N LEU A 29 4.82 -0.22 -26.36
CA LEU A 29 4.25 0.65 -27.39
C LEU A 29 4.86 2.07 -27.40
N ILE A 30 5.27 2.57 -26.23
CA ILE A 30 5.95 3.87 -26.09
C ILE A 30 7.48 3.76 -26.20
N GLY A 31 8.00 2.58 -26.58
CA GLY A 31 9.41 2.33 -26.81
C GLY A 31 10.27 2.36 -25.54
N LYS A 32 9.65 2.10 -24.38
CA LYS A 32 10.34 2.01 -23.09
C LYS A 32 10.29 0.57 -22.60
N LYS A 33 11.14 0.25 -21.63
CA LYS A 33 11.04 -1.02 -20.89
C LYS A 33 10.41 -0.78 -19.53
N LEU A 34 9.55 -1.71 -19.09
CA LEU A 34 8.92 -1.62 -17.77
C LEU A 34 9.97 -1.53 -16.64
N GLU A 35 11.10 -2.23 -16.79
CA GLU A 35 12.24 -2.22 -15.88
C GLU A 35 12.91 -0.83 -15.74
N GLU A 36 12.79 0.03 -16.76
CA GLU A 36 13.30 1.41 -16.74
C GLU A 36 12.32 2.35 -16.03
N MET A 37 11.06 1.97 -15.90
CA MET A 37 9.99 2.78 -15.29
C MET A 37 9.70 2.37 -13.85
N VAL A 38 9.80 1.07 -13.54
CA VAL A 38 9.54 0.50 -12.23
C VAL A 38 10.77 -0.26 -11.80
N SER A 39 11.50 0.31 -10.84
CA SER A 39 12.58 -0.43 -10.18
C SER A 39 11.95 -1.53 -9.33
N PRO A 40 12.39 -2.79 -9.47
CA PRO A 40 11.94 -3.85 -8.58
C PRO A 40 12.24 -3.45 -7.12
N PRO A 41 11.36 -3.79 -6.17
CA PRO A 41 11.61 -3.51 -4.77
C PRO A 41 12.96 -4.11 -4.40
N VAL A 42 13.87 -3.27 -3.89
CA VAL A 42 15.16 -3.73 -3.40
C VAL A 42 14.86 -4.63 -2.21
N ALA A 43 15.12 -5.93 -2.35
CA ALA A 43 15.03 -6.87 -1.25
C ALA A 43 16.01 -6.40 -0.17
N THR A 44 15.49 -5.76 0.88
CA THR A 44 16.28 -5.37 2.02
C THR A 44 16.62 -6.64 2.79
N THR A 45 17.90 -7.00 2.82
CA THR A 45 18.39 -8.12 3.64
C THR A 45 18.53 -7.75 5.11
N ALA A 46 18.06 -6.56 5.51
CA ALA A 46 18.01 -6.17 6.90
C ALA A 46 17.01 -7.08 7.60
N ALA A 47 17.48 -7.84 8.59
CA ALA A 47 16.60 -8.58 9.47
C ALA A 47 15.63 -7.58 10.11
N MET A 48 14.35 -7.72 9.79
CA MET A 48 13.29 -6.89 10.36
C MET A 48 13.07 -7.38 11.79
N ASP A 49 13.42 -6.55 12.78
CA ASP A 49 13.13 -6.85 14.18
C ASP A 49 11.68 -6.46 14.49
N TYR A 50 10.79 -7.44 14.39
CA TYR A 50 9.37 -7.24 14.65
C TYR A 50 9.09 -6.78 16.09
N ASN A 51 9.92 -7.16 17.06
CA ASN A 51 9.72 -6.76 18.46
C ASN A 51 10.09 -5.28 18.66
N ASP A 52 11.14 -4.80 17.99
CA ASP A 52 11.50 -3.39 17.99
C ASP A 52 10.41 -2.54 17.32
N HIS A 53 9.87 -3.01 16.19
CA HIS A 53 8.76 -2.34 15.52
C HIS A 53 7.48 -2.29 16.36
N GLU A 54 7.12 -3.39 17.04
CA GLU A 54 5.97 -3.42 17.94
C GLU A 54 6.15 -2.45 19.12
N SER A 55 7.33 -2.48 19.75
CA SER A 55 7.65 -1.61 20.89
C SER A 55 7.60 -0.13 20.50
N ASN A 56 8.24 0.23 19.38
CA ASN A 56 8.23 1.60 18.86
C ASN A 56 6.83 2.03 18.41
N GLY A 57 6.08 1.13 17.77
CA GLY A 57 4.70 1.37 17.36
C GLY A 57 3.79 1.67 18.55
N GLN A 58 3.93 0.92 19.64
CA GLN A 58 3.16 1.12 20.88
C GLN A 58 3.47 2.49 21.52
N LEU A 59 4.76 2.86 21.62
CA LEU A 59 5.17 4.17 22.15
C LEU A 59 4.60 5.34 21.33
N LEU A 60 4.64 5.22 20.00
CA LEU A 60 4.05 6.22 19.11
C LEU A 60 2.53 6.30 19.28
N TYR A 61 1.86 5.15 19.37
CA TYR A 61 0.42 5.06 19.57
C TYR A 61 -0.03 5.69 20.90
N GLU A 62 0.75 5.51 21.96
CA GLU A 62 0.50 6.12 23.27
C GLU A 62 0.67 7.64 23.27
N SER A 63 1.54 8.17 22.40
CA SER A 63 1.75 9.62 22.26
C SER A 63 0.60 10.35 21.54
N LEU A 64 -0.32 9.61 20.93
CA LEU A 64 -1.42 10.18 20.15
C LEU A 64 -2.48 10.83 21.05
N ASN A 65 -3.00 11.98 20.60
CA ASN A 65 -4.21 12.55 21.17
C ASN A 65 -5.44 11.69 20.81
N ALA A 66 -6.55 11.89 21.53
CA ALA A 66 -7.76 11.08 21.38
C ALA A 66 -8.31 11.02 19.94
N LYS A 67 -8.25 12.14 19.19
CA LYS A 67 -8.76 12.19 17.81
C LYS A 67 -7.89 11.37 16.87
N ARG A 68 -6.56 11.52 16.96
CA ARG A 68 -5.61 10.75 16.15
C ARG A 68 -5.68 9.27 16.50
N LYS A 69 -5.80 8.93 17.79
CA LYS A 69 -5.94 7.56 18.25
C LYS A 69 -7.18 6.86 17.67
N SER A 70 -8.32 7.57 17.63
CA SER A 70 -9.54 7.09 16.98
C SER A 70 -9.32 6.82 15.48
N ALA A 71 -8.74 7.77 14.76
CA ALA A 71 -8.44 7.61 13.34
C ALA A 71 -7.46 6.44 13.07
N THR A 72 -6.42 6.30 13.90
CA THR A 72 -5.48 5.18 13.80
C THR A 72 -6.16 3.84 13.98
N ASN A 73 -7.09 3.70 14.94
CA ASN A 73 -7.85 2.46 15.11
C ASN A 73 -8.70 2.13 13.88
N GLU A 74 -9.40 3.11 13.33
CA GLU A 74 -10.22 2.92 12.11
C GLU A 74 -9.36 2.46 10.92
N ILE A 75 -8.13 2.97 10.80
CA ILE A 75 -7.17 2.56 9.76
C ILE A 75 -6.71 1.12 9.99
N ILE A 76 -6.31 0.77 11.22
CA ILE A 76 -5.85 -0.59 11.55
C ILE A 76 -6.96 -1.61 11.32
N ASP A 77 -8.17 -1.32 11.81
CA ASP A 77 -9.35 -2.16 11.59
C ASP A 77 -9.64 -2.28 10.09
N ALA A 78 -9.40 -1.22 9.32
CA ALA A 78 -9.60 -1.25 7.89
C ALA A 78 -8.62 -2.17 7.15
N LEU A 79 -7.37 -2.24 7.61
CA LEU A 79 -6.32 -3.11 7.06
C LEU A 79 -6.59 -4.60 7.32
N GLY A 80 -7.33 -4.94 8.38
CA GLY A 80 -7.70 -6.32 8.70
C GLY A 80 -8.64 -7.00 7.69
N THR A 81 -9.20 -6.24 6.75
CA THR A 81 -10.09 -6.79 5.71
C THR A 81 -9.33 -7.00 4.39
N TRP A 82 -9.59 -8.11 3.70
CA TRP A 82 -8.92 -8.49 2.44
C TRP A 82 -9.31 -7.66 1.19
N ARG A 83 -9.90 -6.48 1.36
CA ARG A 83 -10.28 -5.61 0.26
C ARG A 83 -9.36 -4.41 0.21
N SER A 84 -8.74 -4.18 -0.95
CA SER A 84 -8.03 -2.95 -1.26
C SER A 84 -8.96 -1.76 -1.04
N ARG A 85 -8.63 -0.88 -0.09
CA ARG A 85 -9.40 0.32 0.23
C ARG A 85 -8.49 1.54 0.21
N CYS A 86 -8.98 2.62 -0.38
CA CYS A 86 -8.34 3.93 -0.27
C CYS A 86 -8.76 4.58 1.06
N ILE A 87 -7.79 4.98 1.86
CA ILE A 87 -8.01 5.71 3.12
C ILE A 87 -7.62 7.16 2.89
N PHE A 88 -8.58 8.08 3.05
CA PHE A 88 -8.34 9.52 2.96
C PHE A 88 -8.21 10.09 4.36
N ILE A 89 -7.07 10.73 4.63
CA ILE A 89 -6.81 11.42 5.89
C ILE A 89 -6.87 12.91 5.60
N ASP A 90 -7.87 13.59 6.17
CA ASP A 90 -8.04 15.04 6.08
C ASP A 90 -8.11 15.66 7.48
N GLY A 91 -7.60 16.87 7.61
CA GLY A 91 -7.45 17.55 8.88
C GLY A 91 -6.92 18.98 8.71
N PRO A 92 -7.24 19.88 9.65
CA PRO A 92 -6.83 21.28 9.57
C PRO A 92 -5.30 21.41 9.56
N GLY A 93 -4.79 22.43 8.88
CA GLY A 93 -3.35 22.72 8.83
C GLY A 93 -2.75 22.86 10.23
N GLY A 94 -1.59 22.24 10.46
CA GLY A 94 -0.94 22.21 11.79
C GLY A 94 -1.44 21.12 12.73
N SER A 95 -2.39 20.28 12.30
CA SER A 95 -2.88 19.12 13.07
C SER A 95 -1.91 17.95 13.11
N GLY A 96 -0.68 18.09 12.58
CA GLY A 96 0.37 17.08 12.60
C GLY A 96 0.04 15.82 11.82
N MET A 97 -0.73 15.89 10.73
CA MET A 97 -0.97 14.72 9.86
C MET A 97 0.30 14.16 9.19
N ILE A 98 1.38 14.93 9.25
CA ILE A 98 2.69 14.64 8.66
C ILE A 98 3.70 14.14 9.69
N TYR A 99 3.32 14.09 10.98
CA TYR A 99 4.21 13.81 12.12
C TYR A 99 3.58 12.86 13.13
#